data_AF-A0A9W6YEG4-F1
#
_entry.id   AF-A0A9W6YEG4-F1
#
_cell.length_a   1.000
_cell.length_b   1.000
_cell.length_c   1.000
_cell.angle_alpha   90.00
_cell.angle_beta   90.00
_cell.angle_gamma   90.00
#
_symmetry.space_group_name_H-M   'P 1'
#
loop_
_entity.id
_entity.type
_entity.pdbx_description
1 polymer ?
#
loop_
_entity_poly.entity_id
_entity_poly.type
_entity_poly.pdbx_seq_one_letter_code
_entity_poly.pdbx_strand_id
1 'polypeptide(L)'
;MHDVVSDWDANFVDIEQEILFELILAANYMDIKSLLDLACAKVASMIKGKTPQEIRETFNIVNDFTPEEEAQIREENKWCEEA
;
A
#
# COMPACT_ATOMS: atom_id res chain seq x y z
N MET A 1 1.78 -6.06 -11.05
CA MET A 1 1.41 -7.25 -10.24
C MET A 1 1.32 -8.48 -11.13
N HIS A 2 0.55 -8.42 -12.22
CA HIS A 2 0.50 -9.46 -13.25
C HIS A 2 1.88 -9.88 -13.82
N ASP A 3 2.89 -9.01 -13.77
CA ASP A 3 4.26 -9.36 -14.21
C ASP A 3 5.05 -10.22 -13.20
N VAL A 4 4.54 -10.38 -11.99
CA VAL A 4 5.27 -10.99 -10.84
C VAL A 4 4.54 -12.19 -10.27
N VAL A 5 3.21 -12.23 -10.36
CA VAL A 5 2.37 -13.34 -9.88
C VAL A 5 1.52 -13.90 -11.01
N SER A 6 0.90 -15.07 -10.81
CA SER A 6 0.00 -15.64 -11.81
C SER A 6 -1.23 -14.75 -12.04
N ASP A 7 -1.85 -14.84 -13.22
CA ASP A 7 -3.09 -14.11 -13.50
C ASP A 7 -4.22 -14.49 -12.54
N TRP A 8 -4.26 -15.74 -12.10
CA TRP A 8 -5.24 -16.19 -11.11
C TRP A 8 -5.05 -15.45 -9.79
N ASP A 9 -3.80 -15.39 -9.28
CA ASP A 9 -3.48 -14.71 -8.02
C ASP A 9 -3.76 -13.22 -8.10
N ALA A 10 -3.39 -12.58 -9.22
CA ALA A 10 -3.61 -11.16 -9.44
C ALA A 10 -5.11 -10.81 -9.46
N ASN A 11 -5.93 -11.64 -10.11
CA ASN A 11 -7.39 -11.47 -10.15
C ASN A 11 -8.04 -11.81 -8.80
N PHE A 12 -7.52 -12.81 -8.08
CA PHE A 12 -8.06 -13.23 -6.78
C PHE A 12 -7.99 -12.12 -5.72
N VAL A 13 -6.90 -11.34 -5.71
CA VAL A 13 -6.75 -10.20 -4.81
C VAL A 13 -7.22 -8.87 -5.41
N ASP A 14 -7.81 -8.89 -6.60
CA ASP A 14 -8.48 -7.72 -7.19
C ASP A 14 -9.90 -7.59 -6.66
N ILE A 15 -9.98 -7.32 -5.35
CA ILE A 15 -11.21 -7.22 -4.57
C ILE A 15 -11.27 -5.87 -3.86
N GLU A 16 -12.42 -5.56 -3.28
CA GLU A 16 -12.63 -4.34 -2.51
C GLU A 16 -11.63 -4.23 -1.35
N GLN A 17 -11.17 -3.01 -1.08
CA GLN A 17 -10.09 -2.74 -0.13
C GLN A 17 -10.40 -3.24 1.29
N GLU A 18 -11.65 -3.11 1.73
CA GLU A 18 -12.10 -3.61 3.04
C GLU A 18 -11.91 -5.13 3.14
N ILE A 19 -12.36 -5.86 2.12
CA ILE A 19 -12.21 -7.32 2.03
C ILE A 19 -10.72 -7.71 1.92
N LEU A 20 -9.91 -6.94 1.19
CA LEU A 20 -8.47 -7.17 1.09
C LEU A 20 -7.77 -7.05 2.46
N PHE A 21 -8.18 -6.09 3.30
CA PHE A 21 -7.66 -5.97 4.66
C PHE A 21 -8.12 -7.11 5.57
N GLU A 22 -9.37 -7.52 5.48
CA GLU A 22 -9.84 -8.71 6.20
C GLU A 22 -9.09 -9.97 5.78
N LEU A 23 -8.79 -10.12 4.48
CA LEU A 23 -8.00 -11.22 3.94
C LEU A 23 -6.58 -11.23 4.50
N ILE A 24 -5.94 -10.07 4.63
CA ILE A 24 -4.61 -9.93 5.26
C ILE A 24 -4.67 -10.38 6.73
N LEU A 25 -5.68 -9.92 7.48
CA LEU A 25 -5.84 -10.28 8.89
C LEU A 25 -6.12 -11.78 9.06
N ALA A 26 -6.99 -12.35 8.22
CA ALA A 26 -7.31 -13.77 8.23
C ALA A 26 -6.09 -14.63 7.85
N ALA A 27 -5.35 -14.25 6.80
CA ALA A 27 -4.14 -14.94 6.37
C ALA A 27 -3.06 -14.93 7.46
N ASN A 28 -2.87 -13.80 8.14
CA ASN A 28 -1.97 -13.69 9.29
C ASN A 28 -2.44 -14.56 10.46
N TYR A 29 -3.74 -14.54 10.79
CA TYR A 29 -4.29 -15.34 11.88
C TYR A 29 -4.15 -16.85 11.64
N MET A 30 -4.36 -17.30 10.39
CA MET A 30 -4.25 -18.70 9.98
C MET A 30 -2.81 -19.13 9.67
N ASP A 31 -1.83 -18.23 9.78
CA ASP A 31 -0.42 -18.46 9.45
C ASP A 31 -0.19 -18.94 8.00
N ILE A 32 -0.92 -18.37 7.05
CA ILE A 32 -0.79 -18.67 5.62
C ILE A 32 0.10 -17.62 4.97
N LYS A 33 1.42 -17.80 5.10
CA LYS A 33 2.41 -16.82 4.63
C LYS A 33 2.26 -16.42 3.15
N SER A 34 2.01 -17.36 2.24
CA SER A 34 1.88 -17.07 0.81
C SER A 34 0.70 -16.15 0.50
N LEU A 35 -0.43 -16.35 1.18
CA LEU A 35 -1.62 -15.52 1.03
C LEU A 35 -1.41 -14.12 1.63
N LEU A 36 -0.76 -14.07 2.80
CA LEU A 36 -0.37 -12.80 3.42
C LEU A 36 0.55 -11.99 2.51
N ASP A 37 1.61 -12.61 1.97
CA ASP A 37 2.54 -11.95 1.05
C ASP A 37 1.84 -11.44 -0.22
N LEU A 38 0.94 -12.25 -0.80
CA LEU A 38 0.18 -11.88 -1.99
C LEU A 38 -0.73 -10.67 -1.76
N ALA A 39 -1.50 -10.68 -0.67
CA ALA A 39 -2.41 -9.59 -0.33
C ALA A 39 -1.63 -8.30 0.05
N CYS A 40 -0.52 -8.43 0.78
CA CYS A 40 0.38 -7.32 1.05
C CYS A 40 1.02 -6.75 -0.23
N ALA A 41 1.37 -7.61 -1.20
CA ALA A 41 1.89 -7.17 -2.50
C ALA A 41 0.86 -6.36 -3.29
N LYS A 42 -0.43 -6.72 -3.22
CA LYS A 42 -1.52 -5.91 -3.80
C LYS A 42 -1.57 -4.52 -3.16
N VAL A 43 -1.57 -4.43 -1.83
CA VAL A 43 -1.56 -3.13 -1.12
C VAL A 43 -0.33 -2.31 -1.49
N ALA A 44 0.86 -2.92 -1.53
CA ALA A 44 2.09 -2.25 -1.95
C ALA A 44 1.99 -1.73 -3.40
N SER A 45 1.34 -2.48 -4.30
CA SER A 45 1.11 -2.03 -5.68
C SER A 45 0.17 -0.83 -5.79
N MET A 46 -0.75 -0.66 -4.84
CA MET A 46 -1.63 0.51 -4.78
C MET A 46 -0.91 1.77 -4.31
N ILE A 47 0.21 1.63 -3.60
CA ILE A 47 1.03 2.74 -3.07
C ILE A 47 2.13 3.13 -4.06
N LYS A 48 2.69 2.15 -4.78
CA LYS A 48 3.82 2.36 -5.68
C LYS A 48 3.51 3.41 -6.74
N GLY A 49 4.34 4.45 -6.79
CA GLY A 49 4.25 5.53 -7.78
C GLY A 49 3.18 6.59 -7.51
N LYS A 50 2.47 6.50 -6.38
CA LYS A 50 1.54 7.55 -5.94
C LYS A 50 2.24 8.58 -5.07
N THR A 51 1.77 9.82 -5.16
CA THR A 51 2.17 10.91 -4.27
C THR A 51 1.65 10.69 -2.85
N PRO A 52 2.26 11.29 -1.82
CA PRO A 52 1.75 11.23 -0.45
C PRO A 52 0.28 11.66 -0.32
N GLN A 53 -0.15 12.66 -1.10
CA GLN A 53 -1.52 13.14 -1.13
C GLN A 53 -2.48 12.09 -1.70
N GLU A 54 -2.16 11.50 -2.85
CA GLU A 54 -2.99 10.45 -3.46
C GLU A 54 -3.07 9.19 -2.58
N ILE A 55 -1.99 8.84 -1.88
CA ILE A 55 -1.98 7.75 -0.90
C ILE A 55 -2.95 8.08 0.23
N ARG A 56 -2.86 9.28 0.81
CA ARG A 56 -3.77 9.69 1.89
C ARG A 56 -5.23 9.65 1.46
N GLU A 57 -5.55 10.14 0.27
CA GLU A 57 -6.91 10.09 -0.29
C GLU A 57 -7.38 8.65 -0.52
N THR A 58 -6.54 7.80 -1.13
CA THR A 58 -6.86 6.39 -1.43
C THR A 58 -7.16 5.59 -0.15
N PHE A 59 -6.40 5.84 0.91
CA PHE A 59 -6.52 5.10 2.17
C PHE A 59 -7.33 5.85 3.23
N ASN A 60 -7.95 6.98 2.87
CA ASN A 60 -8.70 7.85 3.77
C ASN A 60 -7.92 8.22 5.06
N ILE A 61 -6.64 8.56 4.90
CA ILE A 61 -5.72 8.93 5.98
C ILE A 61 -5.73 10.45 6.16
N VAL A 62 -6.02 10.91 7.36
CA VAL A 62 -5.93 12.33 7.73
C VAL A 62 -4.46 12.74 7.83
N ASN A 63 -4.10 13.87 7.21
CA ASN A 63 -2.77 14.46 7.43
C ASN A 63 -2.73 15.07 8.84
N ASP A 64 -1.92 14.48 9.71
CA ASP A 64 -1.75 14.86 11.12
C ASP A 64 -0.48 15.67 11.37
N PHE A 65 0.30 15.98 10.33
CA PHE A 65 1.47 16.84 10.42
C PHE A 65 1.10 18.32 10.48
N THR A 66 1.84 19.08 11.29
CA THR A 66 1.86 20.53 11.17
C THR A 66 2.53 20.97 9.86
N PRO A 67 2.24 22.18 9.34
CA PRO A 67 2.89 22.71 8.14
C PRO A 67 4.43 22.71 8.24
N GLU A 68 4.97 23.02 9.43
CA GLU A 68 6.41 23.02 9.70
C GLU A 68 7.01 21.62 9.63
N GLU A 69 6.35 20.62 10.24
CA GLU A 69 6.80 19.21 10.19
C GLU A 69 6.73 18.66 8.76
N GLU A 70 5.65 18.94 8.02
CA GLU A 70 5.54 18.49 6.62
C GLU A 70 6.64 19.11 5.74
N ALA A 71 6.97 20.39 5.95
CA ALA A 71 8.05 21.06 5.23
C ALA A 71 9.42 20.45 5.57
N GLN A 72 9.69 20.16 6.84
CA GLN A 72 10.93 19.51 7.27
C GLN A 72 11.05 18.09 6.67
N ILE A 73 9.99 17.27 6.74
CA ILE A 73 9.99 15.92 6.17
C ILE A 73 10.19 15.98 4.65
N ARG A 74 9.60 16.96 3.96
CA ARG A 74 9.80 17.15 2.51
C ARG A 74 11.25 17.54 2.19
N GLU A 75 11.86 18.42 2.98
CA GLU A 75 13.26 18.81 2.84
C GLU A 75 14.20 17.60 3.04
N GLU A 76 13.99 16.83 4.10
CA GLU A 76 14.79 15.65 4.44
C GLU A 76 14.66 14.54 3.38
N ASN A 77 13.53 14.45 2.69
CA ASN A 77 13.27 13.42 1.68
C ASN A 77 13.42 13.90 0.22
N LYS A 78 13.99 15.09 -0.02
CA LYS A 78 14.24 15.60 -1.40
C LYS A 78 15.05 14.64 -2.27
N TRP A 79 15.96 13.88 -1.68
CA TRP A 79 16.78 12.88 -2.39
C TRP A 79 15.95 11.83 -3.15
N CYS A 80 14.69 11.58 -2.76
CA CYS A 80 13.77 10.68 -3.45
C CYS A 80 13.22 11.27 -4.76
N GLU A 81 13.20 12.61 -4.92
CA GLU A 81 12.72 13.30 -6.12
C GLU A 81 13.83 13.54 -7.15
N GLU A 82 15.09 13.45 -6.73
CA GLU A 82 16.28 13.71 -7.54
C GLU A 82 16.84 12.48 -8.28
N ALA A 83 16.35 11.27 -7.96
CA ALA A 83 16.79 9.97 -8.49
C ALA A 83 15.88 9.45 -9.63
#